data_AF-A0A2M7H1R5-F1
#
_entry.id   AF-A0A2M7H1R5-F1
#
_cell.length_a   1.000
_cell.length_b   1.000
_cell.length_c   1.000
_cell.angle_alpha   90.00
_cell.angle_beta   90.00
_cell.angle_gamma   90.00
#
_symmetry.space_group_name_H-M   'P 1'
#
loop_
_entity.id
_entity.type
_entity.pdbx_description
1 polymer ?
#
loop_
_entity_poly.entity_id
_entity_poly.type
_entity_poly.pdbx_seq_one_letter_code
_entity_poly.pdbx_strand_id
1 'polypeptide(L)'
;MNHSEYIDKYLTETAEIAKSLNREAIAKVVEILSEVRSQGGRVFFLGVGGGAASGSHAANDFTRIAKIPAICLTDNIGAFTALINDEG
;
A
#
# COMPACT_ATOMS: atom_id res chain seq x y z
N MET A 1 -31.49 -4.11 -7.02
CA MET A 1 -30.83 -3.02 -6.29
C MET A 1 -30.74 -1.83 -7.22
N ASN A 2 -31.37 -0.72 -6.88
CA ASN A 2 -31.21 0.51 -7.66
C ASN A 2 -29.87 1.19 -7.32
N HIS A 3 -29.46 2.21 -8.08
CA HIS A 3 -28.16 2.86 -7.89
C HIS A 3 -28.00 3.46 -6.48
N SER A 4 -29.06 4.04 -5.90
CA SER A 4 -29.01 4.65 -4.57
C SER A 4 -28.74 3.60 -3.50
N GLU A 5 -29.49 2.48 -3.55
CA GLU A 5 -29.30 1.36 -2.63
C GLU A 5 -27.87 0.79 -2.71
N TYR A 6 -27.30 0.68 -3.92
CA TYR A 6 -25.93 0.21 -4.10
C TYR A 6 -24.90 1.17 -3.49
N ILE A 7 -25.06 2.47 -3.72
CA ILE A 7 -24.18 3.51 -3.16
C ILE A 7 -24.23 3.46 -1.62
N ASP A 8 -25.43 3.42 -1.04
CA ASP A 8 -25.60 3.38 0.42
C ASP A 8 -24.94 2.14 1.03
N LYS A 9 -25.10 0.98 0.37
CA LYS A 9 -24.44 -0.26 0.78
C LYS A 9 -22.92 -0.15 0.70
N TYR A 10 -22.38 0.31 -0.42
CA TYR A 10 -20.93 0.43 -0.61
C TYR A 10 -20.28 1.35 0.45
N LEU A 11 -20.92 2.49 0.74
CA LEU A 11 -20.43 3.43 1.74
C LEU A 11 -20.52 2.85 3.16
N THR A 12 -21.58 2.11 3.46
CA THR A 12 -21.75 1.41 4.74
C THR A 12 -20.66 0.36 4.93
N GLU A 13 -20.46 -0.51 3.95
CA GLU A 13 -19.43 -1.56 3.98
C GLU A 13 -18.02 -0.96 4.11
N THR A 14 -17.74 0.13 3.37
CA THR A 14 -16.46 0.85 3.48
C THR A 14 -16.23 1.36 4.90
N ALA A 15 -17.25 1.95 5.53
CA ALA A 15 -17.16 2.44 6.91
C ALA A 15 -16.99 1.31 7.92
N GLU A 16 -17.66 0.17 7.73
CA GLU A 16 -17.51 -1.01 8.58
C GLU A 16 -16.11 -1.63 8.47
N ILE A 17 -15.57 -1.76 7.26
CA ILE A 17 -14.19 -2.21 7.03
C ILE A 17 -13.20 -1.26 7.69
N ALA A 18 -13.36 0.05 7.52
CA ALA A 18 -12.47 1.02 8.17
C ALA A 18 -12.55 0.93 9.70
N LYS A 19 -13.74 0.69 10.25
CA LYS A 19 -13.95 0.50 11.71
C LYS A 19 -13.41 -0.82 12.22
N SER A 20 -13.21 -1.85 11.40
CA SER A 20 -12.71 -3.16 11.84
C SER A 20 -11.17 -3.22 11.89
N LEU A 21 -10.47 -2.25 11.31
CA LEU A 21 -9.00 -2.20 11.32
C LEU A 21 -8.42 -2.17 12.74
N ASN A 22 -7.39 -2.97 13.01
CA ASN A 22 -6.73 -3.02 14.31
C ASN A 22 -5.89 -1.76 14.55
N ARG A 23 -6.16 -1.00 15.61
CA ARG A 23 -5.52 0.31 15.86
C ARG A 23 -4.08 0.13 16.33
N GLU A 24 -3.84 -0.88 17.15
CA GLU A 24 -2.54 -1.21 17.69
C GLU A 24 -1.57 -1.66 16.59
N ALA A 25 -2.07 -2.42 15.61
CA ALA A 25 -1.29 -2.82 14.43
C ALA A 25 -0.92 -1.61 13.57
N ILE A 26 -1.85 -0.67 13.34
CA ILE A 26 -1.57 0.57 12.62
C ILE A 26 -0.50 1.39 13.36
N ALA A 27 -0.65 1.58 14.67
CA ALA A 27 0.33 2.29 15.49
C ALA A 27 1.72 1.66 15.39
N LYS A 28 1.80 0.32 15.49
CA LYS A 28 3.06 -0.42 15.36
C LYS A 28 3.70 -0.24 13.98
N VAL A 29 2.92 -0.20 12.90
CA VAL A 29 3.45 0.08 11.55
C VAL A 29 4.06 1.48 11.51
N VAL A 30 3.40 2.49 12.10
CA VAL A 30 3.94 3.87 12.15
C VAL A 30 5.24 3.92 12.95
N GLU A 31 5.33 3.22 14.08
CA GLU A 31 6.55 3.13 14.89
C GLU A 31 7.72 2.54 14.08
N ILE A 32 7.50 1.40 13.41
CA ILE A 32 8.49 0.75 12.56
C ILE A 32 8.96 1.70 11.45
N LEU A 33 8.03 2.39 10.78
CA LEU A 33 8.37 3.34 9.72
C LEU A 33 9.19 4.54 10.23
N SER A 34 8.87 5.03 11.43
CA SER A 34 9.64 6.10 12.08
C SER A 34 11.06 5.63 12.41
N GLU A 35 11.21 4.40 12.90
CA GLU A 35 12.51 3.80 13.18
C GLU A 35 13.33 3.63 11.88
N VAL A 36 12.74 3.04 10.83
CA VAL A 36 13.35 2.89 9.50
C VAL A 36 13.86 4.24 9.00
N ARG A 37 13.06 5.30 9.12
CA ARG A 37 13.49 6.65 8.73
C ARG A 37 14.69 7.12 9.54
N SER A 38 14.65 6.96 10.87
CA SER A 38 15.70 7.42 11.77
C SER A 38 17.04 6.73 11.53
N GLN A 39 17.00 5.48 11.07
CA GLN A 39 18.16 4.66 10.74
C GLN A 39 18.66 4.85 9.30
N GLY A 40 18.03 5.72 8.51
CA GLY A 40 18.36 5.89 7.09
C GLY A 40 18.01 4.68 6.22
N GLY A 41 17.05 3.87 6.69
CA GLY A 41 16.55 2.69 5.98
C GLY A 41 15.63 3.03 4.81
N ARG A 42 15.03 2.00 4.24
CA ARG A 42 14.16 2.10 3.05
C ARG A 42 12.98 1.15 3.13
N VAL A 43 11.90 1.51 2.44
CA VAL A 43 10.66 0.73 2.37
C VAL A 43 10.46 0.19 0.96
N PHE A 44 10.05 -1.06 0.86
CA PHE A 44 9.69 -1.66 -0.42
C PHE A 44 8.21 -2.00 -0.42
N PHE A 45 7.50 -1.58 -1.45
CA PHE A 45 6.10 -1.95 -1.68
C PHE A 45 6.02 -3.05 -2.74
N LEU A 46 5.12 -4.00 -2.54
CA LEU A 46 4.80 -5.04 -3.50
C LEU A 46 3.28 -5.22 -3.51
N GLY A 47 2.71 -5.42 -4.69
CA GLY A 47 1.29 -5.69 -4.84
C GLY A 47 0.97 -6.22 -6.23
N VAL A 48 -0.27 -6.66 -6.42
CA VAL A 48 -0.81 -7.09 -7.72
C VAL A 48 -2.09 -6.32 -8.04
N GLY A 49 -2.41 -6.15 -9.33
CA GLY A 49 -3.60 -5.41 -9.76
C GLY A 49 -3.70 -4.01 -9.15
N GLY A 50 -4.84 -3.67 -8.56
CA GLY A 50 -5.02 -2.38 -7.87
C GLY A 50 -4.08 -2.16 -6.68
N GLY A 51 -3.59 -3.23 -6.05
CA GLY A 51 -2.58 -3.16 -4.99
C GLY A 51 -1.21 -2.73 -5.50
N ALA A 52 -0.85 -3.12 -6.73
CA ALA A 52 0.39 -2.66 -7.38
C ALA A 52 0.35 -1.14 -7.61
N ALA A 53 -0.77 -0.64 -8.15
CA ALA A 53 -0.96 0.81 -8.33
C ALA A 53 -0.95 1.58 -7.00
N SER A 54 -1.58 1.03 -5.96
CA SER A 54 -1.56 1.60 -4.62
C SER A 54 -0.15 1.63 -4.02
N GLY A 55 0.64 0.57 -4.22
CA GLY A 55 2.04 0.49 -3.77
C GLY A 55 2.95 1.48 -4.50
N SER A 56 2.77 1.65 -5.80
CA SER A 56 3.48 2.66 -6.62
C SER A 56 3.19 4.08 -6.12
N HIS A 57 1.91 4.39 -5.87
CA HIS A 57 1.52 5.66 -5.26
C HIS A 57 2.15 5.85 -3.88
N ALA A 58 2.08 4.82 -3.02
CA ALA A 58 2.67 4.88 -1.68
C ALA A 58 4.19 5.11 -1.72
N ALA A 59 4.92 4.51 -2.66
CA ALA A 59 6.36 4.73 -2.81
C ALA A 59 6.69 6.21 -3.07
N ASN A 60 5.87 6.89 -3.90
CA ASN A 60 6.01 8.32 -4.15
C ASN A 60 5.73 9.15 -2.89
N ASP A 61 4.64 8.86 -2.18
CA ASP A 61 4.26 9.57 -0.96
C ASP A 61 5.29 9.39 0.15
N PHE A 62 5.80 8.17 0.34
CA PHE A 62 6.80 7.88 1.36
C PHE A 62 8.11 8.61 1.08
N THR A 63 8.55 8.61 -0.18
CA THR A 63 9.76 9.34 -0.58
C THR A 63 9.59 10.85 -0.43
N ARG A 64 8.46 11.41 -0.90
CA ARG A 64 8.28 12.87 -0.97
C ARG A 64 7.79 13.48 0.33
N ILE A 65 6.84 12.85 1.01
CA ILE A 65 6.14 13.38 2.17
C ILE A 65 6.74 12.80 3.45
N ALA A 66 6.79 11.46 3.58
CA ALA A 66 7.30 10.82 4.79
C ALA A 66 8.82 10.94 4.95
N LYS A 67 9.53 11.28 3.87
CA LYS A 67 11.01 11.37 3.77
C LYS A 67 11.69 10.05 4.06
N ILE A 68 11.09 8.96 3.59
CA ILE A 68 11.64 7.60 3.66
C ILE A 68 11.88 7.15 2.22
N PRO A 69 13.13 6.80 1.83
CA PRO A 69 13.39 6.20 0.53
C PRO A 69 12.48 4.98 0.33
N ALA A 70 11.63 5.02 -0.70
CA ALA A 70 10.69 3.95 -0.97
C ALA A 70 10.61 3.60 -2.46
N ILE A 71 10.45 2.31 -2.74
CA ILE A 71 10.38 1.77 -4.11
C ILE A 71 9.23 0.76 -4.17
N CYS A 72 8.39 0.84 -5.20
CA CYS A 72 7.47 -0.25 -5.50
C CYS A 72 8.12 -1.23 -6.50
N LEU A 73 8.23 -2.49 -6.11
CA LEU A 73 8.92 -3.51 -6.90
C LEU A 73 8.19 -3.85 -8.20
N THR A 74 6.91 -3.51 -8.31
CA THR A 74 6.12 -3.71 -9.53
C THR A 74 6.21 -2.56 -10.54
N ASP A 75 6.92 -1.48 -10.22
CA ASP A 75 7.04 -0.33 -11.16
C ASP A 75 7.95 -0.65 -12.35
N ASN A 76 8.96 -1.51 -12.15
CA ASN A 76 9.80 -1.97 -13.24
C ASN A 76 9.17 -3.18 -13.92
N ILE A 77 8.25 -2.92 -14.84
CA ILE A 77 7.49 -3.96 -15.56
C ILE A 77 8.43 -4.98 -16.20
N GLY A 78 9.51 -4.54 -16.86
CA GLY A 78 10.45 -5.45 -17.52
C GLY A 78 11.13 -6.41 -16.55
N ALA A 79 11.64 -5.89 -15.43
CA ALA A 79 12.23 -6.73 -14.37
C ALA A 79 11.19 -7.65 -13.72
N PHE A 80 9.98 -7.14 -13.48
CA PHE A 80 8.90 -7.89 -12.87
C PHE A 80 8.44 -9.06 -13.75
N THR A 81 8.22 -8.83 -15.05
CA THR A 81 7.80 -9.89 -15.98
C THR A 81 8.89 -10.92 -16.23
N ALA A 82 10.16 -10.51 -16.28
CA ALA A 82 11.28 -11.43 -16.41
C ALA A 82 11.38 -12.35 -15.18
N LEU A 83 11.28 -11.76 -13.97
CA LEU A 83 11.31 -12.53 -12.72
C LEU A 83 10.22 -13.61 -12.66
N ILE A 84 8.97 -13.25 -12.96
CA ILE A 84 7.85 -14.21 -12.95
C ILE A 84 8.02 -15.28 -14.02
N ASN A 85 8.56 -14.93 -15.19
CA ASN A 85 8.80 -15.89 -16.26
C ASN A 85 9.85 -16.94 -15.85
N ASP A 86 10.91 -16.51 -15.16
CA ASP A 86 12.07 -17.35 -14.88
C ASP A 86 11.90 -18.17 -13.60
N GLU A 87 11.29 -17.60 -12.55
CA GLU A 87 11.22 -18.22 -11.21
C GLU A 87 9.80 -18.71 -10.83
N GLY A 88 8.75 -18.22 -11.50
CA GLY A 88 7.34 -18.48 -11.17
C GLY A 88 6.79 -17.57 -10.08
#